data_AF-K1LPD3-F1
#
_entry.id   AF-K1LPD3-F1
#
_cell.length_a   1.000
_cell.length_b   1.000
_cell.length_c   1.000
_cell.angle_alpha   90.00
_cell.angle_beta   90.00
_cell.angle_gamma   90.00
#
_symmetry.space_group_name_H-M   'P 1'
#
loop_
_entity.id
_entity.type
_entity.pdbx_description
1 polymer ?
#
loop_
_entity_poly.entity_id
_entity_poly.type
_entity_poly.pdbx_seq_one_letter_code
_entity_poly.pdbx_strand_id
1 'polypeptide(L)'
;MQKKFLLRLREEMYEDLASLSGQKSLNQYINEILDNHILNSKGRVSKMDKVIIGNKTVNELREAVTVTQQDWYMKILDKYNIYFFSPNRIVSPMMSILFYGDSSCEPARSISRFGKVSHIYRNVTGEELETIPEMKELLYDAEFAEEIITWNNYQIAVLSEVVRLENPLPLTKEYVNHPRIIVNRETTLAKFFAAKKIDDLFL
;
A
#
# COMPACT_ATOMS: atom_id res chain seq x y z
N MET A 1 -5.25 -23.14 9.72
CA MET A 1 -5.29 -24.51 10.30
C MET A 1 -3.97 -24.75 11.03
N GLN A 2 -3.94 -24.76 12.37
CA GLN A 2 -2.71 -25.07 13.12
C GLN A 2 -2.39 -26.56 12.96
N LYS A 3 -1.25 -26.88 12.33
CA LYS A 3 -0.73 -28.25 12.31
C LYS A 3 -0.16 -28.54 13.71
N LYS A 4 -0.76 -29.49 14.44
CA LYS A 4 -0.21 -29.97 15.72
C LYS A 4 0.84 -31.03 15.41
N PHE A 5 2.06 -30.86 15.92
CA PHE A 5 3.12 -31.85 15.85
C PHE A 5 3.59 -32.18 17.27
N LEU A 6 3.86 -33.46 17.52
CA LEU A 6 4.31 -33.94 18.82
C LEU A 6 5.84 -33.92 18.85
N LEU A 7 6.42 -33.06 19.69
CA LEU A 7 7.84 -33.08 20.01
C LEU A 7 8.11 -34.18 21.05
N ARG A 8 8.89 -35.20 20.67
CA ARG A 8 9.39 -36.21 21.61
C ARG A 8 10.73 -35.73 22.14
N LEU A 9 10.74 -35.24 23.39
CA LEU A 9 11.94 -34.83 24.10
C LEU A 9 12.32 -35.93 25.10
N ARG A 10 13.62 -36.11 25.33
CA ARG A 10 14.11 -36.87 26.50
C ARG A 10 13.82 -36.05 27.76
N GLU A 11 13.63 -36.73 28.88
CA GLU A 11 13.19 -36.11 30.15
C GLU A 11 14.14 -35.01 30.62
N GLU A 12 15.45 -35.25 30.59
CA GLU A 12 16.50 -34.26 30.92
C GLU A 12 16.40 -33.00 30.03
N MET A 13 16.20 -33.17 28.72
CA MET A 13 16.05 -32.04 27.79
C MET A 13 14.76 -31.25 28.04
N TYR A 14 13.69 -31.92 28.49
CA TYR A 14 12.45 -31.26 28.82
C TYR A 14 12.62 -30.36 30.05
N GLU A 15 13.30 -30.86 31.08
CA GLU A 15 13.60 -30.10 32.29
C GLU A 15 14.49 -28.88 32.01
N ASP A 16 15.53 -29.05 31.19
CA ASP A 16 16.40 -27.94 30.76
C ASP A 16 15.61 -26.85 30.01
N LEU A 17 14.78 -27.23 29.03
CA LEU A 17 13.97 -26.28 28.27
C LEU A 17 12.90 -25.61 29.15
N ALA A 18 12.29 -26.34 30.09
CA ALA A 18 11.33 -25.79 31.03
C ALA A 18 12.00 -24.77 31.97
N SER A 19 13.21 -25.06 32.45
CA SER A 19 14.01 -24.14 33.25
C SER A 19 14.34 -22.86 32.47
N LEU A 20 14.82 -23.00 31.23
CA LEU A 20 15.14 -21.88 30.34
C LEU A 20 13.93 -21.01 29.95
N SER A 21 12.72 -21.58 29.98
CA SER A 21 11.49 -20.83 29.69
C SER A 21 11.12 -19.77 30.75
N GLY A 22 11.68 -19.87 31.96
CA GLY A 22 11.65 -18.80 32.96
C GLY A 22 10.26 -18.28 33.36
N GLN A 23 9.23 -19.14 33.40
CA GLN A 23 7.79 -18.86 33.63
C GLN A 23 6.92 -18.52 32.42
N LYS A 24 7.47 -18.48 31.20
CA LYS A 24 6.64 -18.52 29.99
C LYS A 24 6.17 -19.95 29.72
N SER A 25 5.10 -20.11 28.94
CA SER A 25 4.71 -21.42 28.40
C SER A 25 5.88 -22.04 27.63
N LEU A 26 6.25 -23.29 27.93
CA LEU A 26 7.30 -24.02 27.21
C LEU A 26 7.08 -24.01 25.69
N ASN A 27 5.83 -24.14 25.26
CA ASN A 27 5.46 -24.06 23.84
C ASN A 27 5.76 -22.70 23.23
N GLN A 28 5.51 -21.63 23.99
CA GLN A 28 5.81 -20.26 23.54
C GLN A 28 7.32 -20.06 23.41
N TYR A 29 8.09 -20.51 24.39
CA TYR A 29 9.55 -20.41 24.37
C TYR A 29 10.16 -21.17 23.17
N ILE A 30 9.68 -22.40 22.91
CA ILE A 30 10.12 -23.19 21.75
C ILE A 30 9.77 -22.48 20.43
N ASN A 31 8.57 -21.92 20.31
CA ASN A 31 8.16 -21.18 19.12
C ASN A 31 9.04 -19.92 18.91
N GLU A 32 9.31 -19.15 19.96
CA GLU A 32 10.18 -17.96 19.90
C GLU A 32 11.60 -18.33 19.43
N ILE A 33 12.18 -19.43 19.91
CA ILE A 33 13.49 -19.91 19.45
C ILE A 33 13.45 -20.35 17.99
N LEU A 34 12.42 -21.11 17.60
CA LEU A 34 12.28 -21.61 16.22
C LEU A 34 12.11 -20.45 15.23
N ASP A 35 11.27 -19.46 15.57
CA ASP A 35 11.07 -18.28 14.73
C ASP A 35 12.37 -17.49 14.58
N ASN A 36 13.09 -17.25 15.69
CA ASN A 36 14.40 -16.58 15.64
C ASN A 36 15.44 -17.38 14.85
N HIS A 37 15.47 -18.70 15.00
CA HIS A 37 16.39 -19.55 14.25
C HIS A 37 16.06 -19.57 12.75
N ILE A 38 14.77 -19.62 12.39
CA ILE A 38 14.32 -19.52 10.99
C ILE A 38 14.69 -18.15 10.42
N LEU A 39 14.46 -17.07 11.17
CA LEU A 39 14.79 -15.70 10.79
C LEU A 39 16.30 -15.53 10.56
N ASN A 40 17.13 -16.08 11.44
CA ASN A 40 18.59 -16.03 11.32
C ASN A 40 19.12 -16.94 10.20
N SER A 41 18.51 -18.11 9.97
CA SER A 41 19.02 -19.11 9.03
C SER A 41 18.53 -18.91 7.59
N LYS A 42 17.35 -18.33 7.41
CA LYS A 42 16.74 -18.11 6.09
C LYS A 42 16.61 -16.63 5.73
N GLY A 43 16.99 -15.73 6.64
CA GLY A 43 16.57 -14.33 6.59
C GLY A 43 15.08 -14.19 6.92
N ARG A 44 14.61 -12.96 7.11
CA ARG A 44 13.19 -12.67 6.92
C ARG A 44 12.87 -13.08 5.48
N VAL A 45 12.07 -14.14 5.30
CA VAL A 45 11.40 -14.36 4.02
C VAL A 45 10.37 -13.24 3.94
N SER A 46 10.83 -12.08 3.45
CA SER A 46 9.99 -10.93 3.21
C SER A 46 8.83 -11.41 2.34
N LYS A 47 7.61 -11.20 2.85
CA LYS A 47 6.39 -11.46 2.06
C LYS A 47 6.12 -10.31 1.10
N MET A 48 6.99 -9.29 1.09
CA MET A 48 6.89 -8.15 0.21
C MET A 48 7.00 -8.59 -1.24
N ASP A 49 5.95 -8.33 -1.99
CA ASP A 49 5.89 -8.56 -3.44
C ASP A 49 6.09 -7.23 -4.16
N LYS A 50 7.03 -7.18 -5.13
CA LYS A 50 7.27 -6.00 -5.98
C LYS A 50 6.77 -6.28 -7.39
N VAL A 51 5.65 -5.66 -7.73
CA VAL A 51 5.04 -5.77 -9.07
C VAL A 51 5.50 -4.61 -9.94
N ILE A 52 6.35 -4.89 -10.92
CA ILE A 52 6.83 -3.90 -11.91
C ILE A 52 5.80 -3.79 -13.04
N ILE A 53 5.23 -2.59 -13.24
CA ILE A 53 4.16 -2.37 -14.24
C ILE A 53 4.68 -2.52 -15.66
N GLY A 54 5.90 -2.03 -15.95
CA GLY A 54 6.50 -2.10 -17.29
C GLY A 54 6.76 -3.51 -17.81
N ASN A 55 6.73 -4.53 -16.96
CA ASN A 55 6.94 -5.93 -17.35
C ASN A 55 5.63 -6.67 -17.68
N LYS A 56 4.47 -6.02 -17.53
CA LYS A 56 3.16 -6.63 -17.77
C LYS A 56 2.62 -6.31 -19.15
N THR A 57 1.83 -7.23 -19.68
CA THR A 57 1.08 -6.99 -20.93
C THR A 57 -0.13 -6.10 -20.67
N VAL A 58 -0.62 -5.40 -21.71
CA VAL A 58 -1.76 -4.48 -21.59
C VAL A 58 -3.00 -5.19 -21.03
N ASN A 59 -3.21 -6.46 -21.35
CA ASN A 59 -4.35 -7.25 -20.87
C ASN A 59 -4.28 -7.60 -19.37
N GLU A 60 -3.13 -7.44 -18.73
CA GLU A 60 -2.93 -7.68 -17.29
C GLU A 60 -2.99 -6.40 -16.45
N LEU A 61 -3.16 -5.24 -17.10
CA LEU A 61 -3.11 -3.93 -16.47
C LEU A 61 -4.43 -3.19 -16.62
N ARG A 62 -4.88 -2.58 -15.54
CA ARG A 62 -5.93 -1.56 -15.59
C ARG A 62 -5.31 -0.28 -16.15
N GLU A 63 -5.90 0.36 -17.15
CA GLU A 63 -5.31 1.57 -17.75
C GLU A 63 -5.24 2.73 -16.74
N ALA A 64 -6.38 3.11 -16.18
CA ALA A 64 -6.47 4.20 -15.21
C ALA A 64 -7.46 3.87 -14.10
N VAL A 65 -7.10 4.21 -12.86
CA VAL A 65 -7.92 3.95 -11.67
C VAL A 65 -8.11 5.25 -10.91
N THR A 66 -9.34 5.53 -10.53
CA THR A 66 -9.66 6.71 -9.71
C THR A 66 -9.51 6.40 -8.22
N VAL A 67 -8.91 7.31 -7.45
CA VAL A 67 -8.80 7.22 -5.99
C VAL A 67 -9.18 8.55 -5.34
N THR A 68 -9.70 8.51 -4.12
CA THR A 68 -10.08 9.70 -3.35
C THR A 68 -9.03 10.00 -2.29
N GLN A 69 -8.53 11.24 -2.24
CA GLN A 69 -7.53 11.69 -1.28
C GLN A 69 -7.95 12.95 -0.54
N GLN A 70 -7.43 13.07 0.67
CA GLN A 70 -7.41 14.30 1.46
C GLN A 70 -6.13 15.10 1.18
N ASP A 71 -6.13 16.37 1.56
CA ASP A 71 -5.02 17.30 1.31
C ASP A 71 -3.68 16.76 1.81
N TRP A 72 -3.66 16.18 3.01
CA TRP A 72 -2.43 15.62 3.60
C TRP A 72 -1.80 14.52 2.74
N TYR A 73 -2.61 13.61 2.19
CA TYR A 73 -2.11 12.58 1.27
C TYR A 73 -1.69 13.16 -0.09
N MET A 74 -2.36 14.22 -0.55
CA MET A 74 -1.97 14.91 -1.78
C MET A 74 -0.60 15.58 -1.65
N LYS A 75 -0.22 16.06 -0.46
CA LYS A 75 1.13 16.59 -0.20
C LYS A 75 2.20 15.52 -0.30
N ILE A 76 1.96 14.34 0.27
CA ILE A 76 2.88 13.19 0.14
C ILE A 76 3.03 12.82 -1.33
N LEU A 77 1.91 12.72 -2.05
CA LEU A 77 1.88 12.40 -3.47
C LEU A 77 2.72 13.39 -4.28
N ASP A 78 2.50 14.70 -4.08
CA ASP A 78 3.20 15.77 -4.82
C ASP A 78 4.69 15.82 -4.52
N LYS A 79 5.11 15.50 -3.27
CA LYS A 79 6.50 15.61 -2.83
C LYS A 79 7.32 14.34 -3.11
N TYR A 80 6.71 13.16 -2.99
CA TYR A 80 7.40 11.88 -2.99
C TYR A 80 6.98 10.94 -4.11
N ASN A 81 5.94 11.27 -4.89
CA ASN A 81 5.38 10.40 -5.92
C ASN A 81 4.94 9.02 -5.37
N ILE A 82 4.49 8.99 -4.11
CA ILE A 82 4.08 7.77 -3.41
C ILE A 82 2.59 7.83 -3.11
N TYR A 83 1.95 6.67 -3.27
CA TYR A 83 0.57 6.48 -2.88
C TYR A 83 0.37 5.20 -2.07
N PHE A 84 -0.40 5.30 -0.98
CA PHE A 84 -0.72 4.17 -0.11
C PHE A 84 -2.12 3.63 -0.40
N PHE A 85 -2.20 2.35 -0.76
CA PHE A 85 -3.45 1.61 -0.82
C PHE A 85 -3.79 0.99 0.54
N SER A 86 -5.08 0.76 0.78
CA SER A 86 -5.53 -0.02 1.93
C SER A 86 -4.85 -1.39 1.95
N PRO A 87 -4.29 -1.84 3.09
CA PRO A 87 -3.62 -3.13 3.18
C PRO A 87 -4.60 -4.33 3.14
N ASN A 88 -5.91 -4.08 3.27
CA ASN A 88 -6.92 -5.13 3.48
C ASN A 88 -7.28 -5.92 2.22
N ARG A 89 -6.96 -5.41 1.03
CA ARG A 89 -7.30 -6.07 -0.24
C ARG A 89 -6.18 -5.90 -1.24
N ILE A 90 -5.68 -7.01 -1.79
CA ILE A 90 -4.62 -7.00 -2.80
C ILE A 90 -5.04 -6.10 -3.97
N VAL A 91 -4.24 -5.07 -4.22
CA VAL A 91 -4.53 -4.11 -5.29
C VAL A 91 -4.14 -4.71 -6.64
N SER A 92 -5.07 -4.77 -7.59
CA SER A 92 -4.79 -5.22 -8.96
C SER A 92 -3.87 -4.23 -9.68
N PRO A 93 -2.88 -4.67 -10.48
CA PRO A 93 -1.94 -3.78 -11.17
C PRO A 93 -2.63 -2.78 -12.10
N MET A 94 -2.06 -1.57 -12.23
CA MET A 94 -2.58 -0.50 -13.07
C MET A 94 -1.46 0.33 -13.68
N MET A 95 -1.71 0.96 -14.83
CA MET A 95 -0.76 1.84 -15.49
C MET A 95 -0.77 3.25 -14.88
N SER A 96 -1.94 3.74 -14.46
CA SER A 96 -2.09 5.09 -13.95
C SER A 96 -3.16 5.23 -12.88
N ILE A 97 -3.05 6.30 -12.10
CA ILE A 97 -3.98 6.68 -11.03
C ILE A 97 -4.46 8.11 -11.26
N LEU A 98 -5.77 8.31 -11.18
CA LEU A 98 -6.43 9.61 -11.21
C LEU A 98 -6.82 10.00 -9.78
N PHE A 99 -6.28 11.09 -9.26
CA PHE A 99 -6.46 11.48 -7.88
C PHE A 99 -7.56 12.54 -7.74
N TYR A 100 -8.71 12.10 -7.24
CA TYR A 100 -9.82 12.94 -6.82
C TYR A 100 -9.53 13.51 -5.42
N GLY A 101 -9.41 14.83 -5.32
CA GLY A 101 -9.34 15.53 -4.04
C GLY A 101 -10.74 15.74 -3.46
N ASP A 102 -10.90 15.49 -2.16
CA ASP A 102 -12.16 15.78 -1.46
C ASP A 102 -12.33 17.28 -1.17
N SER A 103 -13.18 17.66 -0.22
CA SER A 103 -13.41 19.07 0.14
C SER A 103 -12.23 19.72 0.87
N SER A 104 -11.25 18.97 1.34
CA SER A 104 -10.05 19.51 2.00
C SER A 104 -8.97 19.95 1.01
N CYS A 105 -9.02 19.44 -0.22
CA CYS A 105 -8.01 19.70 -1.25
C CYS A 105 -8.29 20.99 -2.03
N GLU A 106 -7.24 21.56 -2.61
CA GLU A 106 -7.36 22.58 -3.66
C GLU A 106 -6.83 22.04 -5.00
N PRO A 107 -7.64 22.01 -6.07
CA PRO A 107 -9.07 22.36 -6.11
C PRO A 107 -9.96 21.28 -5.50
N ALA A 108 -10.95 21.70 -4.72
CA ALA A 108 -11.86 20.80 -4.02
C ALA A 108 -12.74 19.99 -4.98
N ARG A 109 -13.05 18.75 -4.59
CA ARG A 109 -14.02 17.87 -5.28
C ARG A 109 -13.73 17.71 -6.77
N SER A 110 -12.47 17.52 -7.11
CA SER A 110 -12.01 17.42 -8.48
C SER A 110 -10.90 16.39 -8.64
N ILE A 111 -10.82 15.75 -9.80
CA ILE A 111 -9.60 15.06 -10.21
C ILE A 111 -8.62 16.12 -10.68
N SER A 112 -7.56 16.33 -9.91
CA SER A 112 -6.59 17.40 -10.13
C SER A 112 -5.18 16.90 -10.39
N ARG A 113 -4.91 15.60 -10.16
CA ARG A 113 -3.61 14.99 -10.41
C ARG A 113 -3.76 13.67 -11.15
N PHE A 114 -2.78 13.41 -12.01
CA PHE A 114 -2.58 12.16 -12.72
C PHE A 114 -1.22 11.59 -12.30
N GLY A 115 -1.17 10.31 -11.94
CA GLY A 115 0.07 9.61 -11.60
C GLY A 115 0.30 8.41 -12.49
N LYS A 116 1.51 8.27 -13.03
CA LYS A 116 1.92 7.09 -13.80
C LYS A 116 2.60 6.09 -12.86
N VAL A 117 2.07 4.87 -12.77
CA VAL A 117 2.57 3.85 -11.84
C VAL A 117 3.80 3.15 -12.42
N SER A 118 4.91 3.19 -11.68
CA SER A 118 6.14 2.46 -12.00
C SER A 118 6.05 1.02 -11.49
N HIS A 119 5.75 0.88 -10.20
CA HIS A 119 5.63 -0.42 -9.55
C HIS A 119 4.80 -0.33 -8.27
N ILE A 120 4.39 -1.49 -7.77
CA ILE A 120 3.60 -1.61 -6.55
C ILE A 120 4.30 -2.59 -5.61
N TYR A 121 4.59 -2.16 -4.39
CA TYR A 121 4.95 -3.04 -3.29
C TYR A 121 3.68 -3.50 -2.57
N ARG A 122 3.56 -4.80 -2.28
CA ARG A 122 2.43 -5.38 -1.55
C ARG A 122 2.92 -6.15 -0.34
N ASN A 123 2.03 -6.31 0.65
CA ASN A 123 2.32 -7.01 1.91
C ASN A 123 3.55 -6.44 2.63
N VAL A 124 3.76 -5.13 2.52
CA VAL A 124 4.86 -4.45 3.19
C VAL A 124 4.50 -4.31 4.67
N THR A 125 5.37 -4.75 5.55
CA THR A 125 5.24 -4.51 6.99
C THR A 125 5.93 -3.20 7.40
N GLY A 126 5.58 -2.64 8.57
CA GLY A 126 6.21 -1.42 9.09
C GLY A 126 7.73 -1.50 9.16
N GLU A 127 8.26 -2.64 9.59
CA GLU A 127 9.69 -2.87 9.69
C GLU A 127 10.40 -2.98 8.32
N GLU A 128 9.65 -3.26 7.26
CA GLU A 128 10.19 -3.36 5.90
C GLU A 128 10.20 -2.00 5.17
N LEU A 129 9.52 -0.98 5.69
CA LEU A 129 9.46 0.34 5.06
C LEU A 129 10.86 0.95 4.84
N GLU A 130 11.76 0.81 5.83
CA GLU A 130 13.13 1.34 5.76
C GLU A 130 13.98 0.67 4.66
N THR A 131 13.59 -0.53 4.23
CA THR A 131 14.27 -1.28 3.17
C THR A 131 13.86 -0.82 1.77
N ILE A 132 12.76 -0.08 1.64
CA ILE A 132 12.24 0.44 0.37
C ILE A 132 12.96 1.77 0.06
N PRO A 133 13.78 1.84 -1.02
CA PRO A 133 14.55 3.03 -1.33
C PRO A 133 13.69 4.29 -1.48
N GLU A 134 12.53 4.15 -2.12
CA GLU A 134 11.61 5.25 -2.38
C GLU A 134 10.99 5.82 -1.09
N MET A 135 10.91 5.04 -0.02
CA MET A 135 10.36 5.48 1.26
C MET A 135 11.35 6.29 2.09
N LYS A 136 12.66 6.23 1.81
CA LYS A 136 13.69 6.81 2.69
C LYS A 136 13.43 8.27 2.99
N GLU A 137 13.28 9.12 1.97
CA GLU A 137 13.09 10.57 2.18
C GLU A 137 11.77 10.89 2.88
N LEU A 138 10.72 10.09 2.64
CA LEU A 138 9.41 10.24 3.29
C LEU A 138 9.46 9.88 4.77
N LEU A 139 10.24 8.87 5.15
CA LEU A 139 10.42 8.44 6.55
C LEU A 139 11.30 9.39 7.38
N TYR A 140 12.04 10.30 6.74
CA TYR A 140 12.79 11.36 7.44
C TYR A 140 12.02 12.69 7.52
N ASP A 141 10.85 12.79 6.90
CA ASP A 141 10.04 14.00 6.96
C ASP A 141 9.15 13.99 8.20
N ALA A 142 9.44 14.88 9.14
CA ALA A 142 8.70 15.04 10.38
C ALA A 142 7.20 15.36 10.18
N GLU A 143 6.80 15.93 9.03
CA GLU A 143 5.37 16.17 8.73
C GLU A 143 4.59 14.85 8.52
N PHE A 144 5.25 13.80 8.06
CA PHE A 144 4.60 12.57 7.58
C PHE A 144 5.01 11.29 8.31
N ALA A 145 6.29 11.19 8.70
CA ALA A 145 6.90 9.96 9.16
C ALA A 145 6.21 9.35 10.39
N GLU A 146 5.92 10.19 11.39
CA GLU A 146 5.30 9.74 12.65
C GLU A 146 3.98 9.02 12.39
N GLU A 147 3.10 9.61 11.58
CA GLU A 147 1.81 9.02 11.22
C GLU A 147 1.99 7.73 10.40
N ILE A 148 2.83 7.77 9.36
CA ILE A 148 3.01 6.63 8.44
C ILE A 148 3.46 5.40 9.20
N ILE A 149 4.43 5.51 10.10
CA ILE A 149 5.01 4.37 10.83
C ILE A 149 3.96 3.62 11.66
N THR A 150 2.87 4.27 12.07
CA THR A 150 1.82 3.66 12.90
C THR A 150 0.92 2.66 12.15
N TRP A 151 0.88 2.67 10.82
CA TRP A 151 -0.13 1.92 10.05
C TRP A 151 0.15 0.40 9.95
N ASN A 152 1.31 -0.06 10.41
CA ASN A 152 1.77 -1.46 10.50
C ASN A 152 1.88 -2.26 9.19
N ASN A 153 0.97 -2.09 8.22
CA ASN A 153 0.93 -2.82 6.96
C ASN A 153 0.58 -1.88 5.78
N TYR A 154 1.23 -2.09 4.64
CA TYR A 154 1.13 -1.20 3.49
C TYR A 154 1.01 -1.96 2.19
N GLN A 155 0.32 -1.33 1.25
CA GLN A 155 0.48 -1.55 -0.17
C GLN A 155 0.82 -0.21 -0.79
N ILE A 156 1.96 -0.11 -1.47
CA ILE A 156 2.57 1.17 -1.85
C ILE A 156 2.72 1.18 -3.36
N ALA A 157 2.09 2.15 -4.02
CA ALA A 157 2.40 2.46 -5.41
C ALA A 157 3.48 3.54 -5.46
N VAL A 158 4.53 3.24 -6.21
CA VAL A 158 5.56 4.20 -6.60
C VAL A 158 5.22 4.71 -7.99
N LEU A 159 5.10 6.02 -8.12
CA LEU A 159 4.78 6.69 -9.37
C LEU A 159 6.06 7.19 -10.02
N SER A 160 6.22 6.96 -11.32
CA SER A 160 7.34 7.54 -12.08
C SER A 160 7.16 9.05 -12.28
N GLU A 161 5.91 9.51 -12.24
CA GLU A 161 5.53 10.89 -12.50
C GLU A 161 4.18 11.18 -11.85
N VAL A 162 4.04 12.37 -11.27
CA VAL A 162 2.77 12.96 -10.86
C VAL A 162 2.62 14.31 -11.56
N VAL A 163 1.54 14.47 -12.30
CA VAL A 163 1.21 15.67 -13.05
C VAL A 163 -0.01 16.33 -12.43
N ARG A 164 0.11 17.61 -12.09
CA ARG A 164 -1.04 18.45 -11.76
C ARG A 164 -1.72 18.89 -13.06
N LEU A 165 -3.03 18.69 -13.13
CA LEU A 165 -3.81 19.03 -14.32
C LEU A 165 -4.02 20.54 -14.38
N GLU A 166 -3.72 21.13 -15.53
CA GLU A 166 -4.01 22.54 -15.81
C GLU A 166 -5.52 22.82 -15.70
N ASN A 167 -6.33 21.86 -16.16
CA ASN A 167 -7.79 21.89 -16.07
C ASN A 167 -8.27 20.69 -15.25
N PRO A 168 -8.44 20.84 -13.93
CA PRO A 168 -8.99 19.79 -13.07
C PRO A 168 -10.39 19.36 -13.53
N LEU A 169 -10.70 18.07 -13.43
CA LEU A 169 -12.03 17.53 -13.79
C LEU A 169 -12.96 17.65 -12.57
N PRO A 170 -13.96 18.55 -12.60
CA PRO A 170 -14.84 18.77 -11.45
C PRO A 170 -15.88 17.65 -11.31
N LEU A 171 -16.32 17.44 -10.07
CA LEU A 171 -17.57 16.74 -9.78
C LEU A 171 -18.77 17.65 -10.10
N THR A 172 -19.73 17.17 -10.90
CA THR A 172 -20.97 17.90 -11.21
C THR A 172 -22.00 17.79 -10.09
N LYS A 173 -22.82 18.83 -9.93
CA LYS A 173 -23.79 19.00 -8.83
C LYS A 173 -24.88 17.91 -8.74
N GLU A 174 -25.07 17.07 -9.75
CA GLU A 174 -26.06 15.99 -9.70
C GLU A 174 -25.60 14.82 -8.80
N TYR A 175 -24.31 14.76 -8.43
CA TYR A 175 -23.69 13.68 -7.64
C TYR A 175 -23.35 14.07 -6.19
N VAL A 176 -24.04 15.05 -5.61
CA VAL A 176 -23.75 15.63 -4.28
C VAL A 176 -23.70 14.59 -3.13
N ASN A 177 -24.21 13.36 -3.33
CA ASN A 177 -24.29 12.34 -2.28
C ASN A 177 -23.54 11.02 -2.50
N HIS A 178 -22.64 10.86 -3.47
CA HIS A 178 -21.86 9.61 -3.52
C HIS A 178 -20.36 9.73 -3.86
N PRO A 179 -19.53 10.22 -2.91
CA PRO A 179 -18.08 10.01 -2.92
C PRO A 179 -17.68 8.53 -3.04
N ARG A 180 -18.52 7.61 -2.55
CA ARG A 180 -18.30 6.15 -2.62
C ARG A 180 -18.29 5.58 -4.04
N ILE A 181 -18.86 6.29 -5.02
CA ILE A 181 -18.96 5.78 -6.40
C ILE A 181 -17.66 6.00 -7.19
N ILE A 182 -16.83 6.99 -6.84
CA ILE A 182 -15.63 7.33 -7.62
C ILE A 182 -14.42 6.49 -7.18
N VAL A 183 -14.43 5.92 -5.97
CA VAL A 183 -13.27 5.20 -5.44
C VAL A 183 -13.04 3.88 -6.17
N ASN A 184 -11.81 3.68 -6.64
CA ASN A 184 -11.31 2.49 -7.31
C ASN A 184 -12.02 2.13 -8.63
N ARG A 185 -12.72 3.06 -9.28
CA ARG A 185 -13.31 2.81 -10.60
C ARG A 185 -12.25 2.87 -11.70
N GLU A 186 -12.42 1.99 -12.67
CA GLU A 186 -11.58 1.89 -13.85
C GLU A 186 -12.07 2.84 -14.95
N THR A 187 -11.12 3.42 -15.67
CA THR A 187 -11.35 4.16 -16.89
C THR A 187 -10.16 3.96 -17.83
N THR A 188 -10.22 4.54 -19.02
CA THR A 188 -9.16 4.48 -20.03
C THR A 188 -8.49 5.84 -20.18
N LEU A 189 -7.27 5.85 -20.69
CA LEU A 189 -6.58 7.12 -20.98
C LEU A 189 -7.32 7.93 -22.04
N ALA A 190 -7.92 7.25 -23.03
CA ALA A 190 -8.73 7.91 -24.06
C ALA A 190 -9.93 8.66 -23.47
N LYS A 191 -10.66 8.05 -22.53
CA LYS A 191 -11.76 8.72 -21.82
C LYS A 191 -11.24 9.88 -20.98
N PHE A 192 -10.13 9.67 -20.27
CA PHE A 192 -9.51 10.71 -19.45
C PHE A 192 -9.13 11.96 -20.26
N PHE A 193 -8.51 11.81 -21.43
CA PHE A 193 -8.14 12.95 -22.28
C PHE A 193 -9.33 13.68 -22.90
N ALA A 194 -10.46 13.01 -23.08
CA ALA A 194 -11.68 13.61 -23.63
C ALA A 194 -12.64 14.18 -22.55
N ALA A 195 -12.43 13.80 -21.28
CA ALA A 195 -13.34 14.15 -20.20
C ALA A 195 -13.30 15.65 -19.88
N LYS A 196 -14.48 16.22 -19.62
CA LYS A 196 -14.64 17.59 -19.10
C LYS A 196 -15.14 17.58 -17.65
N LYS A 197 -15.74 16.49 -17.22
CA LYS A 197 -16.22 16.23 -15.86
C LYS A 197 -15.97 14.77 -15.48
N ILE A 198 -16.01 14.47 -14.18
CA ILE A 198 -15.76 13.12 -13.68
C ILE A 198 -16.71 12.08 -14.29
N ASP A 199 -17.97 12.44 -14.55
CA ASP A 199 -18.96 11.54 -15.14
C ASP A 199 -18.50 10.96 -16.49
N ASP A 200 -17.81 11.78 -17.30
CA ASP A 200 -17.37 11.40 -18.65
C ASP A 200 -16.33 10.26 -18.63
N LEU A 201 -15.70 10.00 -17.49
CA LEU A 201 -14.77 8.90 -17.32
C LEU A 201 -15.46 7.54 -17.28
N PHE A 202 -16.76 7.51 -16.98
CA PHE A 202 -17.48 6.28 -16.64
C PHE A 202 -18.72 6.00 -17.49
N LEU A 203 -19.15 6.97 -18.30
CA LEU A 203 -20.14 6.82 -19.36
C LEU A 203 -19.49 6.20 -20.60
#